data_AF-A0A1D8GI30-F1
#
_entry.id   AF-A0A1D8GI30-F1
#
_cell.length_a   1.000
_cell.length_b   1.000
_cell.length_c   1.000
_cell.angle_alpha   90.00
_cell.angle_beta   90.00
_cell.angle_gamma   90.00
#
_symmetry.space_group_name_H-M   'P 1'
#
loop_
_entity.id
_entity.type
_entity.pdbx_description
1 polymer ?
#
loop_
_entity_poly.entity_id
_entity_poly.type
_entity_poly.pdbx_seq_one_letter_code
_entity_poly.pdbx_strand_id
1 'polypeptide(L)'
;MGHVFQDRYKSEAIEQVIYLLEAIRYVHNNPVKARLVAEPKKYPWSSFPLYLDCSSYKSGLIACSEILEMYWQNRKSAVQRMIEYTCQKDNNDFLDIELKEAREDGLEVVIKSFLQEKNIDIQGLRKDKEFRDELILILKESAGYPIRKIAEALGLDRNVVQRTSKE
;
A
#
# COMPACT_ATOMS: atom_id res chain seq x y z
N MET A 1 -23.10 12.08 -6.43
CA MET A 1 -23.58 10.78 -5.89
C MET A 1 -22.89 9.68 -6.69
N GLY A 2 -21.85 9.08 -6.13
CA GLY A 2 -21.05 8.04 -6.79
C GLY A 2 -21.52 6.64 -6.41
N HIS A 3 -21.15 5.63 -7.20
CA HIS A 3 -21.48 4.24 -6.94
C HIS A 3 -20.85 3.75 -5.62
N VAL A 4 -21.64 3.00 -4.84
CA VAL A 4 -21.24 2.38 -3.56
C VAL A 4 -20.06 1.42 -3.75
N PHE A 5 -20.02 0.75 -4.90
CA PHE A 5 -18.91 -0.09 -5.32
C PHE A 5 -18.05 0.69 -6.32
N GLN A 6 -16.77 0.82 -6.02
CA GLN A 6 -15.75 1.34 -6.92
C GLN A 6 -15.01 0.13 -7.50
N ASP A 7 -14.89 0.07 -8.83
CA ASP A 7 -14.22 -1.01 -9.58
C ASP A 7 -14.70 -2.45 -9.25
N ARG A 8 -14.03 -3.45 -9.85
CA ARG A 8 -14.24 -4.87 -9.54
C ARG A 8 -13.38 -5.29 -8.36
N TYR A 9 -13.77 -6.34 -7.65
CA TYR A 9 -12.93 -6.96 -6.64
C TYR A 9 -11.63 -7.49 -7.26
N LYS A 10 -10.52 -7.35 -6.53
CA LYS A 10 -9.27 -8.08 -6.85
C LYS A 10 -9.44 -9.54 -6.46
N SER A 11 -8.89 -10.44 -7.28
CA SER A 11 -8.96 -11.89 -7.07
C SER A 11 -7.61 -12.49 -7.40
N GLU A 12 -6.89 -12.93 -6.37
CA GLU A 12 -5.60 -13.61 -6.50
C GLU A 12 -5.68 -14.97 -5.79
N ALA A 13 -5.18 -16.02 -6.44
CA ALA A 13 -5.19 -17.36 -5.87
C ALA A 13 -4.08 -17.50 -4.83
N ILE A 14 -4.40 -18.10 -3.69
CA ILE A 14 -3.43 -18.39 -2.63
C ILE A 14 -2.93 -19.82 -2.78
N GLU A 15 -1.71 -19.97 -3.28
CA GLU A 15 -1.11 -21.30 -3.56
C GLU A 15 -0.09 -21.74 -2.51
N GLN A 16 0.36 -20.83 -1.65
CA GLN A 16 1.40 -21.09 -0.65
C GLN A 16 0.95 -20.65 0.74
N VAL A 17 1.31 -21.44 1.76
CA VAL A 17 1.01 -21.13 3.17
C VAL A 17 1.59 -19.78 3.58
N ILE A 18 2.80 -19.45 3.12
CA ILE A 18 3.42 -18.16 3.45
C ILE A 18 2.57 -16.98 2.95
N TYR A 19 2.05 -17.08 1.72
CA TYR A 19 1.19 -16.06 1.13
C TYR A 19 -0.18 -15.98 1.82
N LEU A 20 -0.71 -17.11 2.33
CA LEU A 20 -1.90 -17.11 3.18
C LEU A 20 -1.67 -16.30 4.48
N LEU A 21 -0.54 -16.53 5.15
CA LEU A 21 -0.21 -15.83 6.40
C LEU A 21 0.00 -14.33 6.16
N GLU A 22 0.63 -13.96 5.04
CA GLU A 22 0.77 -12.57 4.61
C GLU A 22 -0.59 -11.91 4.34
N ALA A 23 -1.51 -12.59 3.65
CA ALA A 23 -2.85 -12.09 3.39
C ALA A 23 -3.67 -11.88 4.68
N ILE A 24 -3.55 -12.80 5.64
CA ILE A 24 -4.19 -12.67 6.95
C ILE A 24 -3.62 -11.46 7.69
N ARG A 25 -2.29 -11.34 7.76
CA ARG A 25 -1.60 -10.19 8.38
C ARG A 25 -2.01 -8.87 7.74
N TYR A 26 -2.13 -8.83 6.41
CA TYR A 26 -2.57 -7.66 5.67
C TYR A 26 -3.98 -7.22 6.11
N VAL A 27 -4.95 -8.14 6.07
CA VAL A 27 -6.34 -7.85 6.46
C VAL A 27 -6.43 -7.35 7.90
N HIS A 28 -5.67 -7.93 8.82
CA HIS A 28 -5.66 -7.52 10.23
C HIS A 28 -5.00 -6.16 10.45
N ASN A 29 -4.05 -5.76 9.61
CA ASN A 29 -3.38 -4.46 9.69
C ASN A 29 -4.08 -3.34 8.89
N ASN A 30 -5.03 -3.64 8.00
CA ASN A 30 -5.79 -2.63 7.25
C ASN A 30 -6.38 -1.51 8.13
N PRO A 31 -7.01 -1.80 9.30
CA PRO A 31 -7.52 -0.76 10.19
C PRO A 31 -6.43 0.14 10.80
N VAL A 32 -5.24 -0.42 11.04
CA VAL A 32 -4.08 0.33 11.53
C VAL A 32 -3.52 1.22 10.44
N LYS A 33 -3.36 0.67 9.22
CA LYS A 33 -2.93 1.42 8.04
C LYS A 33 -3.88 2.58 7.71
N ALA A 34 -5.19 2.35 7.84
CA ALA A 34 -6.23 3.37 7.69
C ALA A 34 -6.32 4.35 8.89
N ARG A 35 -5.45 4.22 9.89
CA ARG A 35 -5.39 5.07 11.10
C ARG A 35 -6.69 5.06 11.93
N LEU A 36 -7.49 4.00 11.82
CA LEU A 36 -8.72 3.83 12.60
C LEU A 36 -8.43 3.37 14.03
N VAL A 37 -7.37 2.59 14.21
CA VAL A 37 -6.91 2.07 15.51
C VAL A 37 -5.39 2.03 15.57
N ALA A 38 -4.82 2.09 16.77
CA ALA A 38 -3.37 1.99 16.97
C ALA A 38 -2.83 0.55 16.90
N GLU A 39 -3.69 -0.46 17.10
CA GLU A 39 -3.31 -1.87 17.14
C GLU A 39 -4.43 -2.73 16.53
N PRO A 40 -4.11 -3.83 15.80
CA PRO A 40 -5.11 -4.67 15.14
C PRO A 40 -6.21 -5.19 16.08
N LYS A 41 -5.84 -5.59 17.30
CA LYS A 41 -6.77 -6.11 18.33
C LYS A 41 -7.84 -5.12 18.80
N LYS A 42 -7.65 -3.82 18.53
CA LYS A 42 -8.61 -2.78 18.92
C LYS A 42 -9.72 -2.59 17.89
N TYR A 43 -9.63 -3.20 16.71
CA TYR A 43 -10.64 -3.07 15.67
C TYR A 43 -11.72 -4.16 15.82
N PRO A 44 -12.95 -3.79 16.22
CA PRO A 44 -14.00 -4.78 16.55
C PRO A 44 -14.56 -5.49 15.32
N TRP A 45 -14.42 -4.90 14.13
CA TRP A 45 -14.96 -5.44 12.88
C TRP A 45 -13.90 -6.25 12.10
N SER A 46 -13.06 -6.99 12.83
CA SER A 46 -12.12 -7.96 12.25
C SER A 46 -12.16 -9.29 13.00
N SER A 47 -11.61 -10.33 12.38
CA SER A 47 -11.43 -11.63 13.03
C SER A 47 -10.24 -11.67 14.00
N PHE A 48 -9.36 -10.67 14.02
CA PHE A 48 -8.13 -10.70 14.82
C PHE A 48 -8.37 -10.97 16.32
N PRO A 49 -9.33 -10.31 17.00
CA PRO A 49 -9.59 -10.56 18.42
C PRO A 49 -10.01 -12.01 18.71
N LEU A 50 -10.63 -12.67 17.74
CA LEU A 50 -11.13 -14.04 17.88
C LEU A 50 -9.99 -15.06 17.85
N TYR A 51 -8.86 -14.75 17.21
CA TYR A 51 -7.66 -15.58 17.30
C TYR A 51 -6.99 -15.51 18.68
N LEU A 52 -7.16 -14.41 19.41
CA LEU A 52 -6.62 -14.25 20.76
C LEU A 52 -7.33 -15.15 21.78
N ASP A 53 -8.62 -15.43 21.54
CA ASP A 53 -9.45 -16.31 22.37
C ASP A 53 -10.42 -17.15 21.52
N CYS A 54 -9.92 -18.07 20.71
CA CYS A 54 -10.82 -18.96 19.96
C CYS A 54 -11.69 -19.88 20.85
N SER A 55 -11.39 -20.02 22.15
CA SER A 55 -12.20 -20.84 23.07
C SER A 55 -13.61 -20.30 23.26
N SER A 56 -13.77 -18.98 23.17
CA SER A 56 -15.07 -18.31 23.29
C SER A 56 -15.86 -18.28 21.97
N TYR A 57 -15.25 -18.65 20.85
CA TYR A 57 -15.84 -18.54 19.52
C TYR A 57 -16.47 -19.85 19.04
N LYS A 58 -17.80 -19.87 18.89
CA LYS A 58 -18.58 -21.08 18.55
C LYS A 58 -19.23 -21.08 17.16
N SER A 59 -19.11 -20.01 16.38
CA SER A 59 -19.91 -19.85 15.15
C SER A 59 -19.40 -20.65 13.95
N GLY A 60 -18.18 -21.21 14.02
CA GLY A 60 -17.57 -21.96 12.92
C GLY A 60 -17.17 -21.13 11.70
N LEU A 61 -17.35 -19.80 11.72
CA LEU A 61 -17.03 -18.95 10.57
C LEU A 61 -15.52 -18.69 10.39
N ILE A 62 -14.69 -19.13 11.34
CA ILE A 62 -13.25 -18.88 11.36
C ILE A 62 -12.54 -20.20 11.62
N ALA A 63 -11.61 -20.55 10.72
CA ALA A 63 -10.70 -21.69 10.84
C ALA A 63 -9.57 -21.38 11.85
N CYS A 64 -9.96 -21.19 13.10
CA CYS A 64 -9.09 -20.66 14.14
C CYS A 64 -7.93 -21.62 14.47
N SER A 65 -8.22 -22.92 14.53
CA SER A 65 -7.22 -23.94 14.86
C SER A 65 -6.26 -24.14 13.70
N GLU A 66 -6.77 -24.28 12.48
CA GLU A 66 -6.02 -24.55 11.26
C GLU A 66 -5.02 -23.43 10.96
N ILE A 67 -5.45 -22.17 11.09
CA ILE A 67 -4.57 -21.02 10.91
C ILE A 67 -3.52 -20.93 12.03
N LEU A 68 -3.90 -21.15 13.29
CA LEU A 68 -2.95 -21.08 14.40
C LEU A 68 -1.88 -22.18 14.31
N GLU A 69 -2.23 -23.37 13.84
CA GLU A 69 -1.30 -24.48 13.62
C GLU A 69 -0.21 -24.16 12.59
N MET A 70 -0.48 -23.24 11.65
CA MET A 70 0.52 -22.75 10.69
C MET A 70 1.59 -21.86 11.35
N TYR A 71 1.29 -21.23 12.50
CA TYR A 71 2.25 -20.43 13.27
C TYR A 71 3.09 -21.29 14.23
N TRP A 72 2.44 -22.24 14.93
CA TRP A 72 3.10 -23.14 15.88
C TRP A 72 2.18 -24.27 16.33
N GLN A 73 2.75 -25.38 16.82
CA GLN A 73 1.98 -26.56 17.29
C GLN A 73 1.21 -26.31 18.59
N ASN A 74 1.79 -25.54 19.51
CA ASN A 74 1.14 -25.20 20.77
C ASN A 74 0.29 -23.94 20.61
N ARG A 75 -1.00 -24.02 20.96
CA ARG A 75 -1.96 -22.91 20.86
C ARG A 75 -1.48 -21.60 21.48
N LYS A 76 -0.94 -21.63 22.71
CA LYS A 76 -0.49 -20.40 23.39
C LYS A 76 0.67 -19.75 22.65
N SER A 77 1.63 -20.57 22.22
CA SER A 77 2.77 -20.11 21.41
C SER A 77 2.33 -19.66 20.01
N ALA A 78 1.34 -20.32 19.40
CA ALA A 78 0.80 -19.94 18.09
C ALA A 78 0.17 -18.55 18.13
N VAL A 79 -0.67 -18.27 19.13
CA VAL A 79 -1.27 -16.94 19.33
C VAL A 79 -0.18 -15.89 19.54
N GLN A 80 0.81 -16.19 20.39
CA GLN A 80 1.93 -15.28 20.63
C GLN A 80 2.70 -14.98 19.34
N ARG A 81 3.02 -16.00 18.53
CA ARG A 81 3.72 -15.83 17.26
C ARG A 81 2.87 -15.12 16.21
N MET A 82 1.56 -15.35 16.19
CA MET A 82 0.64 -14.60 15.33
C MET A 82 0.64 -13.12 15.69
N ILE A 83 0.59 -12.78 16.98
CA ILE A 83 0.68 -11.38 17.44
C ILE A 83 2.02 -10.78 17.03
N GLU A 84 3.13 -11.47 17.29
CA GLU A 84 4.47 -11.02 16.93
C GLU A 84 4.60 -10.79 15.43
N TYR A 85 4.19 -11.77 14.61
CA TYR A 85 4.20 -11.66 13.16
C TYR A 85 3.31 -10.51 12.66
N THR A 86 2.12 -10.35 13.24
CA THR A 86 1.19 -9.29 12.82
C THR A 86 1.69 -7.89 13.20
N CYS A 87 2.30 -7.75 14.37
CA CYS A 87 2.82 -6.49 14.90
C CYS A 87 4.23 -6.13 14.42
N GLN A 88 4.96 -7.07 13.80
CA GLN A 88 6.22 -6.75 13.14
C GLN A 88 5.99 -5.67 12.08
N LYS A 89 6.97 -4.79 11.87
CA LYS A 89 6.89 -3.81 10.79
C LYS A 89 6.88 -4.55 9.46
N ASP A 90 5.80 -4.39 8.70
CA ASP A 90 5.74 -4.83 7.32
C ASP A 90 6.05 -3.64 6.42
N ASN A 91 7.03 -3.79 5.53
CA ASN A 91 7.33 -2.81 4.50
C ASN A 91 6.84 -3.29 3.12
N ASN A 92 6.18 -4.45 3.04
CA ASN A 92 5.66 -4.97 1.79
C ASN A 92 4.32 -4.31 1.45
N ASP A 93 4.23 -3.78 0.23
CA ASP A 93 2.97 -3.28 -0.35
C ASP A 93 2.13 -4.48 -0.80
N PHE A 94 1.49 -5.15 0.16
CA PHE A 94 0.68 -6.34 -0.08
C PHE A 94 -0.72 -5.96 -0.56
N LEU A 95 -1.11 -6.36 -1.79
CA LEU A 95 -2.45 -6.14 -2.38
C LEU A 95 -2.98 -4.71 -2.41
N ASP A 96 -2.19 -3.74 -1.95
CA ASP A 96 -2.61 -2.36 -1.83
C ASP A 96 -3.11 -1.87 -3.19
N ILE A 97 -4.39 -1.49 -3.21
CA ILE A 97 -4.82 -0.41 -4.11
C ILE A 97 -3.83 0.68 -3.80
N GLU A 98 -3.07 1.20 -4.78
CA GLU A 98 -2.18 2.36 -4.60
C GLU A 98 -2.89 3.34 -3.66
N LEU A 99 -2.58 3.24 -2.36
CA LEU A 99 -3.07 4.18 -1.39
C LEU A 99 -2.19 5.33 -1.73
N LYS A 100 -2.71 6.22 -2.58
CA LYS A 100 -2.07 7.44 -3.04
C LYS A 100 -1.88 8.41 -1.87
N GLU A 101 -1.40 7.93 -0.73
CA GLU A 101 -0.53 8.68 0.16
C GLU A 101 0.84 8.78 -0.51
N ALA A 102 0.85 9.36 -1.72
CA ALA A 102 2.07 9.94 -2.23
C ALA A 102 2.46 11.00 -1.18
N ARG A 103 3.48 10.72 -0.38
CA ARG A 103 4.17 11.70 0.47
C ARG A 103 4.21 13.01 -0.30
N GLU A 104 3.40 13.98 0.10
CA GLU A 104 3.34 15.28 -0.58
C GLU A 104 4.73 15.94 -0.54
N ASP A 105 5.49 15.67 0.51
CA ASP A 105 6.83 16.20 0.76
C ASP A 105 7.89 15.69 -0.22
N GLY A 106 7.77 14.47 -0.74
CA GLY A 106 8.82 13.87 -1.58
C GLY A 106 8.83 14.43 -3.01
N LEU A 107 7.65 14.70 -3.55
CA LEU A 107 7.49 15.15 -4.94
C LEU A 107 8.07 16.56 -5.13
N GLU A 108 7.74 17.48 -4.21
CA GLU A 108 8.23 18.85 -4.28
C GLU A 108 9.74 18.95 -4.12
N VAL A 109 10.34 18.11 -3.26
CA VAL A 109 11.79 18.08 -3.05
C VAL A 109 12.52 17.66 -4.32
N VAL A 110 12.05 16.60 -4.99
CA VAL A 110 12.65 16.10 -6.24
C VAL A 110 12.53 17.12 -7.37
N ILE A 111 11.37 17.78 -7.49
CA ILE A 111 11.17 18.84 -8.48
C ILE A 111 12.11 20.00 -8.21
N LYS A 112 12.21 20.47 -6.95
CA LYS A 112 13.09 21.59 -6.59
C LYS A 112 14.57 21.26 -6.82
N SER A 113 15.03 20.07 -6.46
CA SER A 113 16.43 19.67 -6.67
C SER A 113 16.79 19.60 -8.15
N PHE A 114 15.89 19.06 -8.99
CA PHE A 114 16.12 18.96 -10.44
C PHE A 114 16.15 20.35 -11.12
N LEU A 115 15.23 21.23 -10.75
CA LEU A 115 15.19 22.60 -11.29
C LEU A 115 16.45 23.40 -10.90
N GLN A 116 16.95 23.21 -9.68
CA GLN A 116 18.19 23.83 -9.23
C GLN A 116 19.42 23.28 -9.96
N GLU A 117 19.51 21.96 -10.14
CA GLU A 117 20.64 21.31 -10.81
C GLU A 117 20.76 21.73 -12.28
N LYS A 118 19.64 21.78 -13.00
CA LYS A 118 19.61 22.17 -14.42
C LYS A 118 19.54 23.69 -14.63
N ASN A 119 19.37 24.47 -13.55
CA ASN A 119 19.19 25.93 -13.56
C ASN A 119 18.02 26.38 -14.47
N ILE A 120 16.88 25.69 -14.38
CA ILE A 120 15.68 25.92 -15.19
C ILE A 120 14.50 26.23 -14.28
N ASP A 121 13.56 27.05 -14.73
CA ASP A 121 12.29 27.31 -14.06
C ASP A 121 11.14 26.44 -14.61
N ILE A 122 10.01 26.39 -13.90
CA ILE A 122 8.85 25.58 -14.33
C ILE A 122 8.33 26.00 -15.72
N GLN A 123 8.53 27.26 -16.12
CA GLN A 123 8.14 27.76 -17.44
C GLN A 123 9.10 27.29 -18.55
N GLY A 124 10.40 27.21 -18.28
CA GLY A 124 11.42 26.66 -19.16
C GLY A 124 11.23 25.16 -19.39
N LEU A 125 10.81 24.43 -18.35
CA LEU A 125 10.47 23.00 -18.44
C LEU A 125 9.33 22.73 -19.45
N ARG A 126 8.40 23.69 -19.65
CA ARG A 126 7.32 23.52 -20.64
C ARG A 126 7.79 23.66 -22.08
N LYS A 127 8.87 24.42 -22.30
CA LYS A 127 9.44 24.69 -23.63
C LYS A 127 10.45 23.63 -24.04
N ASP A 128 11.17 23.09 -23.08
CA ASP A 128 12.21 22.10 -23.34
C ASP A 128 11.69 20.67 -23.16
N LYS A 129 11.57 19.95 -24.28
CA LYS A 129 11.04 18.59 -24.29
C LYS A 129 11.99 17.60 -23.58
N GLU A 130 13.30 17.78 -23.71
CA GLU A 130 14.28 16.82 -23.15
C GLU A 130 14.24 16.82 -21.63
N PHE A 131 14.36 17.99 -21.00
CA PHE A 131 14.33 18.09 -19.53
C PHE A 131 12.98 17.72 -18.94
N ARG A 132 11.89 18.01 -19.65
CA ARG A 132 10.54 17.61 -19.23
C ARG A 132 10.40 16.10 -19.21
N ASP A 133 10.82 15.45 -20.28
CA ASP A 133 10.69 14.00 -20.42
C ASP A 133 11.65 13.27 -19.45
N GLU A 134 12.86 13.82 -19.22
CA GLU A 134 13.81 13.38 -18.18
C GLU A 134 13.20 13.45 -16.77
N LEU A 135 12.63 14.60 -16.38
CA LEU A 135 12.00 14.75 -15.07
C LEU A 135 10.78 13.85 -14.89
N ILE A 136 9.94 13.71 -15.92
CA ILE A 136 8.79 12.79 -15.89
C ILE A 136 9.26 11.36 -15.66
N LEU A 137 10.34 10.94 -16.32
CA LEU A 137 10.89 9.60 -16.17
C LEU A 137 11.45 9.37 -14.76
N ILE A 138 12.20 10.33 -14.22
CA ILE A 138 12.71 10.29 -12.84
C ILE A 138 11.56 10.19 -11.84
N LEU A 139 10.49 10.96 -12.02
CA LEU A 139 9.32 10.91 -11.11
C LEU A 139 8.54 9.59 -11.22
N LYS A 140 8.51 8.97 -12.40
CA LYS A 140 7.95 7.63 -12.58
C LYS A 140 8.80 6.56 -11.89
N GLU A 141 10.12 6.66 -11.98
CA GLU A 141 11.06 5.62 -11.49
C GLU A 141 11.40 5.74 -10.00
N SER A 142 11.58 6.95 -9.49
CA SER A 142 12.08 7.18 -8.12
C SER A 142 11.07 6.85 -7.03
N ALA A 143 9.77 6.94 -7.31
CA ALA A 143 8.74 6.70 -6.29
C ALA A 143 7.40 6.16 -6.83
N GLY A 144 7.31 5.80 -8.12
CA GLY A 144 6.06 5.30 -8.69
C GLY A 144 4.90 6.29 -8.57
N TYR A 145 5.16 7.60 -8.67
CA TYR A 145 4.10 8.60 -8.48
C TYR A 145 3.00 8.44 -9.53
N PRO A 146 1.72 8.56 -9.15
CA PRO A 146 0.61 8.49 -10.10
C PRO A 146 0.73 9.57 -11.19
N ILE A 147 0.49 9.19 -12.46
CA ILE A 147 0.57 10.08 -13.64
C ILE A 147 -0.14 11.42 -13.42
N ARG A 148 -1.34 11.37 -12.82
CA ARG A 148 -2.14 12.55 -12.51
C ARG A 148 -1.42 13.52 -11.54
N LYS A 149 -0.72 13.01 -10.53
CA LYS A 149 -0.04 13.82 -9.52
C LYS A 149 1.20 14.50 -10.11
N ILE A 150 1.92 13.80 -10.98
CA ILE A 150 3.03 14.37 -11.77
C ILE A 150 2.51 15.50 -12.66
N ALA A 151 1.40 15.28 -13.37
CA ALA A 151 0.78 16.28 -14.24
C ALA A 151 0.32 17.53 -13.48
N GLU A 152 -0.31 17.36 -12.31
CA GLU A 152 -0.76 18.46 -11.46
C GLU A 152 0.41 19.28 -10.91
N ALA A 153 1.49 18.64 -10.44
CA ALA A 153 2.64 19.33 -9.89
C ALA A 153 3.48 20.08 -10.94
N LEU A 154 3.56 19.56 -12.17
CA LEU A 154 4.27 20.21 -13.28
C LEU A 154 3.36 21.19 -14.06
N GLY A 155 2.05 21.19 -13.77
CA GLY A 155 1.04 21.94 -14.52
C GLY A 155 0.98 21.53 -16.01
N LEU A 156 1.13 20.24 -16.30
CA LEU A 156 1.14 19.67 -17.64
C LEU A 156 -0.15 18.89 -17.93
N ASP A 157 -0.43 18.66 -19.21
CA ASP A 157 -1.51 17.76 -19.61
C ASP A 157 -1.15 16.30 -19.28
N ARG A 158 -2.12 15.54 -18.75
CA ARG A 158 -1.92 14.14 -18.34
C ARG A 158 -1.46 13.23 -19.48
N ASN A 159 -1.88 13.51 -20.71
CA ASN A 159 -1.48 12.73 -21.88
C ASN A 159 -0.01 12.91 -22.22
N VAL A 160 0.59 14.06 -21.90
CA VAL A 160 2.02 14.30 -22.07
C VAL A 160 2.80 13.38 -21.13
N VAL A 161 2.43 13.36 -19.86
CA VAL A 161 3.07 12.49 -18.85
C VAL A 161 2.87 11.01 -19.18
N GLN A 162 1.70 10.62 -19.71
CA GLN A 162 1.43 9.23 -20.07
C GLN A 162 2.25 8.74 -21.27
N ARG A 163 2.48 9.60 -22.27
CA ARG A 163 3.23 9.24 -23.50
C ARG A 163 4.74 9.10 -23.28
N THR A 164 5.29 9.81 -22.31
CA THR A 164 6.73 9.74 -21.99
C THR A 164 7.04 8.38 -21.36
N SER A 165 7.70 7.49 -22.10
CA SER A 165 8.11 6.14 -21.68
C SER A 165 9.60 5.98 -21.98
N LYS A 166 10.32 5.10 -21.26
CA LYS A 166 11.66 4.67 -21.70
C LYS A 166 11.51 4.02 -23.08
N GLU A 167 12.18 4.59 -24.08
CA GLU A 167 12.48 3.90 -25.34
C GLU A 167 13.46 2.74 -25.08
#